data_AF-A0A1G9ZK43-F1
#
_entry.id   AF-A0A1G9ZK43-F1
#
_cell.length_a   1.000
_cell.length_b   1.000
_cell.length_c   1.000
_cell.angle_alpha   90.00
_cell.angle_beta   90.00
_cell.angle_gamma   90.00
#
_symmetry.space_group_name_H-M   'P 1'
#
loop_
_entity.id
_entity.type
_entity.pdbx_description
1 polymer ?
#
loop_
_entity_poly.entity_id
_entity_poly.type
_entity_poly.pdbx_seq_one_letter_code
_entity_poly.pdbx_strand_id
1 'polypeptide(L)'
;MGTNMPLDWSAVSHVTKVDPAEDLPADLGILGGTDLVIVGGSDGVTQENSLDVIRRIKSRFPDLPVFQEPYSSSHVSTETVEAADYLSVPAVYNGDQQNFVSKHLEFFTEIGNKPEEIVGSSLPVVGGLIASRGRDAIAELSEKVVGEGYVIQNLGSKAAGVSGVEREFTTEEVAGAALATESFYGFPIFYVEYSGTYGGPADVEAAAQYLDDTVLLYGGGIERNEQTHEILDAGADAVVVGDCFHDEPEQFRETLP
;
A
#
# COMPACT_ATOMS: atom_id res chain seq x y z
N MET A 1 9.99 4.42 18.09
CA MET A 1 10.83 3.23 17.90
C MET A 1 10.54 2.83 16.47
N GLY A 2 11.28 3.40 15.52
CA GLY A 2 10.93 3.31 14.09
C GLY A 2 10.89 1.85 13.66
N THR A 3 9.78 1.46 13.03
CA THR A 3 9.68 0.19 12.32
C THR A 3 10.75 0.20 11.23
N ASN A 4 11.81 -0.56 11.47
CA ASN A 4 12.97 -0.64 10.58
C ASN A 4 12.57 -1.46 9.36
N MET A 5 11.91 -0.83 8.39
CA MET A 5 11.63 -1.46 7.11
C MET A 5 12.93 -1.45 6.29
N PRO A 6 13.56 -2.60 5.97
CA PRO A 6 14.78 -2.67 5.17
C PRO A 6 14.56 -2.37 3.67
N LEU A 7 13.61 -1.50 3.33
CA LEU A 7 13.51 -0.91 2.00
C LEU A 7 14.24 0.43 2.01
N ASP A 8 15.16 0.63 1.08
CA ASP A 8 15.83 1.91 0.88
C ASP A 8 14.91 2.84 0.08
N TRP A 9 14.07 3.59 0.78
CA TRP A 9 13.15 4.54 0.18
C TRP A 9 13.84 5.69 -0.57
N SER A 10 15.11 5.98 -0.28
CA SER A 10 15.85 7.02 -1.01
C SER A 10 16.07 6.70 -2.49
N ALA A 11 15.86 5.44 -2.88
CA ALA A 11 15.91 4.96 -4.25
C ALA A 11 14.52 4.75 -4.88
N VAL A 12 13.43 5.06 -4.17
CA VAL A 12 12.06 4.87 -4.64
C VAL A 12 11.46 6.23 -4.95
N SER A 13 11.18 6.50 -6.22
CA SER A 13 10.56 7.73 -6.71
C SER A 13 9.29 7.48 -7.51
N HIS A 14 9.12 6.25 -8.00
CA HIS A 14 7.94 5.82 -8.72
C HIS A 14 7.43 4.47 -8.22
N VAL A 15 6.15 4.43 -7.90
CA VAL A 15 5.41 3.25 -7.47
C VAL A 15 4.33 2.94 -8.50
N THR A 16 4.22 1.68 -8.91
CA THR A 16 3.08 1.22 -9.71
C THR A 16 2.06 0.55 -8.81
N LYS A 17 0.82 1.06 -8.79
CA LYS A 17 -0.29 0.38 -8.14
C LYS A 17 -1.00 -0.50 -9.15
N VAL A 18 -1.18 -1.77 -8.83
CA VAL A 18 -1.77 -2.78 -9.71
C VAL A 18 -3.02 -3.32 -9.04
N ASP A 19 -4.18 -3.11 -9.65
CA ASP A 19 -5.42 -3.75 -9.21
C ASP A 19 -5.45 -5.19 -9.73
N PRO A 20 -5.42 -6.22 -8.84
CA PRO A 20 -5.44 -7.60 -9.26
C PRO A 20 -6.80 -8.07 -9.82
N ALA A 21 -7.86 -7.26 -9.70
CA ALA A 21 -9.15 -7.53 -10.31
C ALA A 21 -9.21 -7.06 -11.78
N GLU A 22 -8.25 -6.26 -12.23
CA GLU A 22 -8.21 -5.73 -13.59
C GLU A 22 -7.29 -6.53 -14.51
N ASP A 23 -7.50 -6.39 -15.83
CA ASP A 23 -6.63 -7.01 -16.82
C ASP A 23 -5.24 -6.38 -16.77
N LEU A 24 -4.21 -7.22 -16.75
CA LEU A 24 -2.82 -6.76 -16.81
C LEU A 24 -2.41 -6.44 -18.25
N PRO A 25 -1.55 -5.43 -18.47
CA PRO A 25 -0.97 -5.16 -19.77
C PRO A 25 -0.31 -6.39 -20.39
N ALA A 26 -0.39 -6.48 -21.73
CA ALA A 26 0.19 -7.58 -22.48
C ALA A 26 1.71 -7.69 -22.26
N ASP A 27 2.39 -6.56 -22.11
CA ASP A 27 3.82 -6.47 -21.80
C ASP A 27 4.05 -5.94 -20.39
N LEU A 28 4.23 -6.85 -19.43
CA LEU A 28 4.66 -6.51 -18.07
C LEU A 28 6.10 -6.01 -18.00
N GLY A 29 6.87 -6.05 -19.09
CA GLY A 29 8.21 -5.47 -19.18
C GLY A 29 8.25 -3.99 -18.79
N ILE A 30 7.13 -3.30 -18.92
CA ILE A 30 6.96 -1.90 -18.54
C ILE A 30 7.16 -1.63 -17.04
N LEU A 31 6.91 -2.63 -16.18
CA LEU A 31 7.19 -2.53 -14.74
C LEU A 31 8.69 -2.44 -14.44
N GLY A 32 9.57 -2.74 -15.40
CA GLY A 32 11.02 -2.61 -15.21
C GLY A 32 11.51 -1.17 -15.01
N GLY A 33 10.66 -0.17 -15.21
CA GLY A 33 10.95 1.24 -14.94
C GLY A 33 10.41 1.77 -13.61
N THR A 34 9.65 0.97 -12.86
CA THR A 34 9.11 1.35 -11.55
C THR A 34 10.04 0.85 -10.43
N ASP A 35 10.04 1.54 -9.30
CA ASP A 35 10.93 1.22 -8.17
C ASP A 35 10.26 0.28 -7.17
N LEU A 36 8.93 0.27 -7.13
CA LEU A 36 8.11 -0.57 -6.26
C LEU A 36 6.74 -0.84 -6.89
N VAL A 37 6.17 -2.01 -6.60
CA VAL A 37 4.78 -2.31 -6.95
C VAL A 37 3.92 -2.48 -5.70
N ILE A 38 2.76 -1.81 -5.67
CA ILE A 38 1.70 -2.08 -4.70
C ILE A 38 0.60 -2.86 -5.42
N VAL A 39 0.32 -4.09 -4.98
CA VAL A 39 -0.82 -4.87 -5.47
C VAL A 39 -1.99 -4.65 -4.51
N GLY A 40 -3.02 -3.94 -4.97
CA GLY A 40 -4.13 -3.52 -4.11
C GLY A 40 -5.30 -2.96 -4.89
N GLY A 41 -6.48 -3.05 -4.30
CA GLY A 41 -7.76 -2.66 -4.89
C GLY A 41 -8.91 -3.04 -3.96
N SER A 42 -10.14 -2.67 -4.33
CA SER A 42 -11.33 -2.96 -3.51
C SER A 42 -12.24 -4.03 -4.14
N ASP A 43 -12.91 -3.70 -5.25
CA ASP A 43 -13.99 -4.54 -5.78
C ASP A 43 -13.42 -5.62 -6.70
N GLY A 44 -13.85 -6.86 -6.50
CA GLY A 44 -13.38 -7.99 -7.30
C GLY A 44 -12.00 -8.52 -6.89
N VAL A 45 -11.33 -7.87 -5.93
CA VAL A 45 -10.08 -8.38 -5.36
C VAL A 45 -10.37 -9.62 -4.51
N THR A 46 -9.50 -10.62 -4.66
CA THR A 46 -9.56 -11.89 -3.94
C THR A 46 -8.15 -12.28 -3.49
N GLN A 47 -8.04 -13.25 -2.58
CA GLN A 47 -6.75 -13.84 -2.25
C GLN A 47 -6.08 -14.45 -3.50
N GLU A 48 -6.85 -15.14 -4.35
CA GLU A 48 -6.34 -15.87 -5.52
C GLU A 48 -5.74 -14.91 -6.56
N ASN A 49 -6.50 -13.89 -6.99
CA ASN A 49 -5.98 -12.95 -7.98
C ASN A 49 -4.81 -12.10 -7.44
N SER A 50 -4.84 -11.71 -6.17
CA SER A 50 -3.72 -11.00 -5.53
C SER A 50 -2.46 -11.85 -5.58
N LEU A 51 -2.55 -13.13 -5.18
CA LEU A 51 -1.43 -14.06 -5.17
C LEU A 51 -0.87 -14.30 -6.58
N ASP A 52 -1.75 -14.48 -7.55
CA ASP A 52 -1.37 -14.71 -8.94
C ASP A 52 -0.63 -13.51 -9.55
N VAL A 53 -1.11 -12.29 -9.30
CA VAL A 53 -0.44 -11.06 -9.76
C VAL A 53 0.93 -10.90 -9.09
N ILE A 54 1.01 -11.04 -7.76
CA ILE A 54 2.28 -10.94 -7.01
C ILE A 54 3.29 -11.95 -7.54
N ARG A 55 2.90 -13.22 -7.70
CA ARG A 55 3.78 -14.28 -8.24
C ARG A 55 4.22 -13.99 -9.67
N ARG A 56 3.33 -13.47 -10.52
CA ARG A 56 3.67 -13.12 -11.91
C ARG A 56 4.70 -12.00 -11.98
N ILE A 57 4.56 -10.97 -11.12
CA ILE A 57 5.52 -9.87 -11.03
C ILE A 57 6.86 -10.36 -10.50
N LYS A 58 6.90 -11.06 -9.35
CA LYS A 58 8.15 -11.58 -8.76
C LYS A 58 8.86 -12.59 -9.67
N SER A 59 8.13 -13.38 -10.46
CA SER A 59 8.72 -14.29 -11.45
C SER A 59 9.47 -13.54 -12.56
N ARG A 60 8.95 -12.38 -12.98
CA ARG A 60 9.55 -11.55 -14.04
C ARG A 60 10.64 -10.60 -13.50
N PHE A 61 10.44 -10.09 -12.29
CA PHE A 61 11.28 -9.11 -11.60
C PHE A 61 11.54 -9.56 -10.15
N PRO A 62 12.47 -10.50 -9.93
CA PRO A 62 12.70 -11.07 -8.59
C PRO A 62 13.12 -10.04 -7.54
N ASP A 63 13.86 -9.02 -7.97
CA ASP A 63 14.43 -7.97 -7.10
C ASP A 63 13.51 -6.75 -6.95
N LEU A 64 12.40 -6.66 -7.70
CA LEU A 64 11.45 -5.56 -7.57
C LEU A 64 10.65 -5.75 -6.26
N PRO A 65 10.66 -4.76 -5.34
CA PRO A 65 9.82 -4.81 -4.15
C PRO A 65 8.33 -4.85 -4.53
N VAL A 66 7.60 -5.77 -3.92
CA VAL A 66 6.15 -5.92 -4.10
C VAL A 66 5.46 -5.88 -2.75
N PHE A 67 4.64 -4.86 -2.56
CA PHE A 67 3.76 -4.72 -1.40
C PHE A 67 2.38 -5.24 -1.76
N GLN A 68 1.70 -5.86 -0.81
CA GLN A 68 0.26 -6.10 -0.90
C GLN A 68 -0.46 -5.03 -0.08
N GLU A 69 -1.44 -4.33 -0.67
CA GLU A 69 -2.34 -3.41 0.03
C GLU A 69 -3.74 -4.07 0.13
N PRO A 70 -4.02 -4.84 1.20
CA PRO A 70 -5.29 -5.54 1.33
C PRO A 70 -6.41 -4.62 1.80
N TYR A 71 -7.50 -4.52 1.04
CA TYR A 71 -8.73 -3.86 1.49
C TYR A 71 -9.49 -4.64 2.59
N SER A 72 -9.34 -5.97 2.63
CA SER A 72 -10.01 -6.88 3.56
C SER A 72 -9.05 -7.99 3.99
N SER A 73 -9.21 -8.50 5.21
CA SER A 73 -8.43 -9.63 5.72
C SER A 73 -8.58 -10.90 4.87
N SER A 74 -9.71 -11.03 4.16
CA SER A 74 -9.97 -12.12 3.21
C SER A 74 -9.04 -12.12 1.98
N HIS A 75 -8.28 -11.04 1.73
CA HIS A 75 -7.30 -10.98 0.66
C HIS A 75 -5.93 -11.55 1.08
N VAL A 76 -5.77 -11.85 2.38
CA VAL A 76 -4.49 -12.21 2.98
C VAL A 76 -4.49 -13.67 3.39
N SER A 77 -3.40 -14.37 3.06
CA SER A 77 -3.11 -15.72 3.50
C SER A 77 -1.62 -15.92 3.73
N THR A 78 -1.22 -17.05 4.31
CA THR A 78 0.19 -17.42 4.44
C THR A 78 0.93 -17.33 3.11
N GLU A 79 0.30 -17.75 2.01
CA GLU A 79 0.93 -17.70 0.68
C GLU A 79 1.09 -16.27 0.16
N THR A 80 0.14 -15.38 0.38
CA THR A 80 0.27 -13.98 -0.07
C THR A 80 1.34 -13.25 0.75
N VAL A 81 1.39 -13.51 2.06
CA VAL A 81 2.40 -12.97 2.98
C VAL A 81 3.80 -13.45 2.60
N GLU A 82 3.95 -14.73 2.23
CA GLU A 82 5.24 -15.27 1.79
C GLU A 82 5.68 -14.70 0.43
N ALA A 83 4.72 -14.45 -0.47
CA ALA A 83 5.00 -13.94 -1.81
C ALA A 83 5.29 -12.44 -1.86
N ALA A 84 4.60 -11.64 -1.02
CA ALA A 84 4.83 -10.21 -0.89
C ALA A 84 6.01 -9.90 0.05
N ASP A 85 6.69 -8.79 -0.22
CA ASP A 85 7.75 -8.31 0.64
C ASP A 85 7.15 -7.68 1.92
N TYR A 86 6.06 -6.90 1.78
CA TYR A 86 5.31 -6.31 2.88
C TYR A 86 3.80 -6.33 2.63
N LEU A 87 3.02 -6.25 3.71
CA LEU A 87 1.62 -5.88 3.68
C LEU A 87 1.47 -4.46 4.19
N SER A 88 0.99 -3.56 3.35
CA SER A 88 0.77 -2.17 3.74
C SER A 88 -0.71 -1.92 3.95
N VAL A 89 -1.09 -1.47 5.15
CA VAL A 89 -2.48 -1.46 5.63
C VAL A 89 -2.92 -0.02 5.87
N PRO A 90 -3.86 0.50 5.04
CA PRO A 90 -4.34 1.89 5.16
C PRO A 90 -5.20 2.15 6.39
N ALA A 91 -4.86 3.21 7.13
CA ALA A 91 -5.72 3.86 8.09
C ALA A 91 -6.23 5.19 7.51
N VAL A 92 -7.48 5.18 7.01
CA VAL A 92 -8.06 6.33 6.30
C VAL A 92 -8.57 7.38 7.29
N TYR A 93 -7.83 8.46 7.48
CA TYR A 93 -8.09 9.45 8.53
C TYR A 93 -9.35 10.30 8.31
N ASN A 94 -9.69 10.56 7.05
CA ASN A 94 -10.91 11.26 6.67
C ASN A 94 -12.05 10.33 6.23
N GLY A 95 -11.88 9.02 6.46
CA GLY A 95 -12.90 8.01 6.22
C GLY A 95 -13.75 7.71 7.47
N ASP A 96 -14.58 6.67 7.35
CA ASP A 96 -15.39 6.19 8.46
C ASP A 96 -14.58 5.38 9.49
N GLN A 97 -15.21 5.06 10.62
CA GLN A 97 -14.57 4.24 11.67
C GLN A 97 -14.12 2.87 11.16
N GLN A 98 -14.83 2.31 10.17
CA GLN A 98 -14.51 0.98 9.63
C GLN A 98 -13.14 1.00 8.95
N ASN A 99 -12.90 2.02 8.12
CA ASN A 99 -11.67 2.19 7.34
C ASN A 99 -10.54 2.87 8.12
N PHE A 100 -10.85 3.56 9.22
CA PHE A 100 -9.82 4.09 10.10
C PHE A 100 -9.28 3.06 11.11
N VAL A 101 -10.13 2.22 11.72
CA VAL A 101 -9.69 1.33 12.82
C VAL A 101 -10.30 -0.08 12.80
N SER A 102 -11.58 -0.25 12.48
CA SER A 102 -12.23 -1.55 12.69
C SER A 102 -11.63 -2.67 11.84
N LYS A 103 -11.31 -2.39 10.56
CA LYS A 103 -10.67 -3.37 9.67
C LYS A 103 -9.32 -3.86 10.18
N HIS A 104 -8.53 -2.98 10.81
CA HIS A 104 -7.26 -3.36 11.44
C HIS A 104 -7.49 -4.35 12.57
N LEU A 105 -8.47 -4.08 13.44
CA LEU A 105 -8.81 -4.99 14.53
C LEU A 105 -9.29 -6.34 14.01
N GLU A 106 -10.13 -6.36 12.98
CA GLU A 106 -10.59 -7.58 12.32
C GLU A 106 -9.40 -8.37 11.73
N PHE A 107 -8.52 -7.69 10.99
CA PHE A 107 -7.32 -8.26 10.39
C PHE A 107 -6.38 -8.91 11.41
N PHE A 108 -5.99 -8.17 12.45
CA PHE A 108 -5.11 -8.71 13.49
C PHE A 108 -5.80 -9.78 14.35
N THR A 109 -7.13 -9.71 14.51
CA THR A 109 -7.90 -10.77 15.18
C THR A 109 -7.89 -12.06 14.36
N GLU A 110 -8.03 -11.98 13.04
CA GLU A 110 -7.98 -13.15 12.16
C GLU A 110 -6.60 -13.79 12.16
N ILE A 111 -5.54 -12.98 12.04
CA ILE A 111 -4.14 -13.44 12.14
C ILE A 111 -3.90 -14.17 13.47
N GLY A 112 -4.35 -13.59 14.59
CA GLY A 112 -4.18 -14.19 15.92
C GLY A 112 -4.92 -15.52 16.09
N ASN A 113 -5.99 -15.77 15.32
CA ASN A 113 -6.87 -16.93 15.46
C ASN A 113 -6.53 -18.10 14.51
N LYS A 114 -5.60 -17.95 13.56
CA LYS A 114 -5.23 -18.99 12.58
C LYS A 114 -3.81 -19.57 12.75
N PRO A 115 -3.38 -20.03 13.94
CA PRO A 115 -2.01 -20.51 14.13
C PRO A 115 -1.70 -21.79 13.34
N GLU A 116 -2.68 -22.62 12.98
CA GLU A 116 -2.43 -23.90 12.28
C GLU A 116 -2.22 -23.74 10.77
N GLU A 117 -2.87 -22.77 10.12
CA GLU A 117 -2.70 -22.47 8.68
C GLU A 117 -1.38 -21.73 8.38
N ILE A 118 -0.83 -21.03 9.37
CA ILE A 118 0.45 -20.31 9.27
C ILE A 118 1.65 -21.26 9.52
N VAL A 119 1.47 -22.31 10.32
CA VAL A 119 2.58 -23.20 10.77
C VAL A 119 2.93 -24.31 9.76
N GLY A 120 2.22 -24.43 8.62
CA GLY A 120 2.58 -25.32 7.52
C GLY A 120 2.86 -26.77 7.97
N SER A 121 1.86 -27.48 8.50
CA SER A 121 2.11 -28.80 9.09
C SER A 121 2.00 -29.96 8.09
N SER A 122 3.15 -30.49 7.65
CA SER A 122 3.24 -31.86 7.07
C SER A 122 3.68 -32.93 8.09
N LEU A 123 3.80 -32.62 9.40
CA LEU A 123 4.30 -33.58 10.41
C LEU A 123 3.50 -33.55 11.72
N PRO A 124 3.29 -34.71 12.39
CA PRO A 124 2.57 -34.80 13.64
C PRO A 124 3.45 -34.31 14.80
N VAL A 125 3.01 -33.30 15.58
CA VAL A 125 3.84 -32.73 16.66
C VAL A 125 3.03 -32.43 17.93
N VAL A 126 3.68 -32.61 19.08
CA VAL A 126 3.20 -32.46 20.46
C VAL A 126 2.76 -31.01 20.75
N GLY A 127 1.59 -30.83 21.38
CA GLY A 127 0.87 -29.54 21.50
C GLY A 127 1.63 -28.35 22.10
N GLY A 128 2.70 -28.55 22.89
CA GLY A 128 3.54 -27.45 23.38
C GLY A 128 4.42 -26.80 22.30
N LEU A 129 4.81 -27.58 21.27
CA LEU A 129 5.65 -27.10 20.16
C LEU A 129 4.83 -26.35 19.09
N ILE A 130 3.55 -26.69 18.95
CA ILE A 130 2.61 -26.00 18.05
C ILE A 130 2.40 -24.57 18.54
N ALA A 131 2.19 -24.39 19.85
CA ALA A 131 1.95 -23.07 20.43
C ALA A 131 3.16 -22.12 20.34
N SER A 132 4.41 -22.61 20.36
CA SER A 132 5.59 -21.76 20.16
C SER A 132 5.78 -21.38 18.69
N ARG A 133 5.67 -22.35 17.77
CA ARG A 133 5.80 -22.08 16.33
C ARG A 133 4.72 -21.13 15.80
N GLY A 134 3.48 -21.28 16.30
CA GLY A 134 2.41 -20.34 15.96
C GLY A 134 2.70 -18.91 16.40
N ARG A 135 3.32 -18.72 17.57
CA ARG A 135 3.73 -17.38 18.03
C ARG A 135 4.86 -16.80 17.19
N ASP A 136 5.86 -17.61 16.85
CA ASP A 136 7.00 -17.16 16.05
C ASP A 136 6.54 -16.74 14.65
N ALA A 137 5.64 -17.51 14.03
CA ALA A 137 5.11 -17.19 12.71
C ALA A 137 4.17 -15.96 12.72
N ILE A 138 3.39 -15.76 13.80
CA ILE A 138 2.61 -14.53 13.99
C ILE A 138 3.55 -13.33 14.16
N ALA A 139 4.66 -13.48 14.89
CA ALA A 139 5.64 -12.41 15.06
C ALA A 139 6.29 -12.03 13.71
N GLU A 140 6.73 -13.01 12.94
CA GLU A 140 7.31 -12.80 11.60
C GLU A 140 6.31 -12.14 10.63
N LEU A 141 5.05 -12.59 10.64
CA LEU A 141 3.97 -11.93 9.89
C LEU A 141 3.75 -10.49 10.35
N SER A 142 3.75 -10.23 11.66
CA SER A 142 3.56 -8.88 12.19
C SER A 142 4.72 -7.94 11.81
N GLU A 143 5.93 -8.46 11.61
CA GLU A 143 7.08 -7.70 11.13
C GLU A 143 6.96 -7.29 9.66
N LYS A 144 6.18 -8.02 8.85
CA LYS A 144 5.88 -7.67 7.46
C LYS A 144 4.71 -6.70 7.29
N VAL A 145 3.91 -6.48 8.33
CA VAL A 145 2.77 -5.57 8.26
C VAL A 145 3.23 -4.16 8.61
N VAL A 146 2.98 -3.22 7.71
CA VAL A 146 3.25 -1.80 7.90
C VAL A 146 1.96 -0.99 7.80
N GLY A 147 1.84 0.03 8.64
CA GLY A 147 0.69 0.95 8.59
C GLY A 147 0.92 2.07 7.59
N GLU A 148 -0.15 2.51 6.93
CA GLU A 148 -0.15 3.68 6.07
C GLU A 148 -1.16 4.70 6.61
N GLY A 149 -0.71 5.90 6.98
CA GLY A 149 -1.62 7.01 7.23
C GLY A 149 -2.18 7.50 5.90
N TYR A 150 -3.49 7.51 5.73
CA TYR A 150 -4.11 7.69 4.42
C TYR A 150 -5.13 8.84 4.42
N VAL A 151 -5.05 9.74 3.44
CA VAL A 151 -6.03 10.82 3.24
C VAL A 151 -6.54 10.80 1.80
N ILE A 152 -7.85 10.65 1.62
CA ILE A 152 -8.48 10.61 0.30
C ILE A 152 -9.09 11.97 -0.02
N GLN A 153 -8.58 12.66 -1.04
CA GLN A 153 -8.96 14.02 -1.41
C GLN A 153 -9.83 14.09 -2.67
N ASN A 154 -10.21 12.96 -3.28
CA ASN A 154 -11.17 12.94 -4.39
C ASN A 154 -12.49 12.27 -3.99
N LEU A 155 -13.50 13.08 -3.65
CA LEU A 155 -14.84 12.60 -3.27
C LEU A 155 -15.59 11.87 -4.40
N GLY A 156 -15.22 12.12 -5.65
CA GLY A 156 -15.81 11.44 -6.81
C GLY A 156 -15.25 10.04 -7.04
N SER A 157 -14.20 9.65 -6.31
CA SER A 157 -13.53 8.37 -6.49
C SER A 157 -14.28 7.21 -5.85
N LYS A 158 -14.04 6.00 -6.38
CA LYS A 158 -14.45 4.74 -5.76
C LYS A 158 -13.85 4.59 -4.35
N ALA A 159 -12.58 4.98 -4.18
CA ALA A 159 -11.86 4.94 -2.91
C ALA A 159 -12.58 5.74 -1.81
N ALA A 160 -13.07 6.96 -2.13
CA ALA A 160 -13.86 7.76 -1.20
C ALA A 160 -15.18 7.07 -0.83
N GLY A 161 -15.89 6.51 -1.81
CA GLY A 161 -17.16 5.81 -1.61
C GLY A 161 -17.04 4.58 -0.70
N VAL A 162 -16.03 3.73 -0.91
CA VAL A 162 -15.82 2.52 -0.09
C VAL A 162 -15.25 2.83 1.30
N SER A 163 -14.58 3.99 1.44
CA SER A 163 -13.95 4.40 2.69
C SER A 163 -14.84 5.28 3.57
N GLY A 164 -16.04 5.63 3.11
CA GLY A 164 -16.97 6.50 3.85
C GLY A 164 -16.47 7.94 3.98
N VAL A 165 -15.73 8.43 2.99
CA VAL A 165 -15.19 9.80 2.98
C VAL A 165 -16.28 10.77 2.54
N GLU A 166 -16.73 11.62 3.45
CA GLU A 166 -17.82 12.57 3.19
C GLU A 166 -17.34 14.00 2.92
N ARG A 167 -16.05 14.28 3.16
CA ARG A 167 -15.44 15.59 2.91
C ARG A 167 -13.94 15.47 2.63
N GLU A 168 -13.45 16.46 1.89
CA GLU A 168 -12.02 16.72 1.76
C GLU A 168 -11.50 17.36 3.04
N PHE A 169 -10.23 17.10 3.35
CA PHE A 169 -9.47 17.85 4.34
C PHE A 169 -8.96 19.15 3.72
N THR A 170 -8.85 20.22 4.50
CA THR A 170 -8.05 21.37 4.06
C THR A 170 -6.58 20.99 4.04
N THR A 171 -5.76 21.75 3.31
CA THR A 171 -4.31 21.53 3.26
C THR A 171 -3.66 21.53 4.65
N GLU A 172 -4.15 22.35 5.58
CA GLU A 172 -3.70 22.32 6.98
C GLU A 172 -4.13 21.05 7.73
N GLU A 173 -5.29 20.48 7.41
CA GLU A 173 -5.74 19.20 7.97
C GLU A 173 -4.93 18.03 7.39
N VAL A 174 -4.53 18.08 6.11
CA VAL A 174 -3.60 17.10 5.52
C VAL A 174 -2.23 17.17 6.20
N ALA A 175 -1.70 18.37 6.41
CA ALA A 175 -0.47 18.57 7.18
C ALA A 175 -0.59 18.04 8.62
N GLY A 176 -1.74 18.26 9.28
CA GLY A 176 -2.01 17.71 10.61
C GLY A 176 -2.07 16.18 10.62
N ALA A 177 -2.62 15.57 9.57
CA ALA A 177 -2.62 14.13 9.36
C ALA A 177 -1.20 13.57 9.14
N ALA A 178 -0.38 14.24 8.34
CA ALA A 178 1.03 13.89 8.14
C ALA A 178 1.79 13.88 9.49
N LEU A 179 1.67 14.97 10.26
CA LEU A 179 2.27 15.09 11.59
C LEU A 179 1.80 13.97 12.53
N ALA A 180 0.50 13.65 12.53
CA ALA A 180 -0.04 12.56 13.36
C ALA A 180 0.52 11.20 12.95
N THR A 181 0.69 10.96 11.64
CA THR A 181 1.25 9.72 11.08
C THR A 181 2.63 9.43 11.64
N GLU A 182 3.51 10.42 11.61
CA GLU A 182 4.88 10.27 12.11
C GLU A 182 4.95 10.32 13.63
N SER A 183 4.44 11.39 14.24
CA SER A 183 4.70 11.69 15.66
C SER A 183 3.85 10.89 16.64
N PHE A 184 2.63 10.49 16.24
CA PHE A 184 1.70 9.79 17.13
C PHE A 184 1.54 8.32 16.77
N TYR A 185 1.26 8.01 15.50
CA TYR A 185 1.09 6.62 15.05
C TYR A 185 2.42 5.91 14.81
N GLY A 186 3.44 6.64 14.37
CA GLY A 186 4.73 6.07 13.97
C GLY A 186 4.60 5.16 12.74
N PHE A 187 3.66 5.46 11.85
CA PHE A 187 3.48 4.71 10.61
C PHE A 187 4.59 5.11 9.61
N PRO A 188 5.20 4.13 8.92
CA PRO A 188 6.30 4.41 8.00
C PRO A 188 5.87 5.08 6.69
N ILE A 189 4.57 5.12 6.38
CA ILE A 189 4.04 5.69 5.14
C ILE A 189 2.90 6.66 5.47
N PHE A 190 2.92 7.83 4.84
CA PHE A 190 1.80 8.74 4.72
C PHE A 190 1.43 8.88 3.24
N TYR A 191 0.16 8.66 2.89
CA TYR A 191 -0.32 8.62 1.50
C TYR A 191 -1.41 9.67 1.31
N VAL A 192 -1.17 10.61 0.38
CA VAL A 192 -2.18 11.55 -0.14
C VAL A 192 -2.79 11.00 -1.44
N GLU A 193 -4.07 10.68 -1.42
CA GLU A 193 -4.77 9.96 -2.50
C GLU A 193 -5.85 10.82 -3.17
N TYR A 194 -5.68 11.05 -4.47
CA TYR A 194 -6.63 11.74 -5.35
C TYR A 194 -7.31 10.83 -6.38
N SER A 195 -6.96 9.54 -6.49
CA SER A 195 -7.66 8.47 -7.22
C SER A 195 -8.33 8.90 -8.52
N GLY A 196 -7.64 8.76 -9.65
CA GLY A 196 -8.19 9.10 -10.98
C GLY A 196 -8.28 10.60 -11.28
N THR A 197 -7.82 11.49 -10.40
CA THR A 197 -7.67 12.92 -10.71
C THR A 197 -6.35 13.49 -10.19
N TYR A 198 -5.83 14.52 -10.87
CA TYR A 198 -4.61 15.20 -10.46
C TYR A 198 -4.95 16.33 -9.48
N GLY A 199 -4.53 16.18 -8.24
CA GLY A 199 -4.74 17.15 -7.16
C GLY A 199 -3.74 18.31 -7.09
N GLY A 200 -2.57 18.17 -7.74
CA GLY A 200 -1.48 19.14 -7.65
C GLY A 200 -0.66 19.07 -6.35
N PRO A 201 0.32 19.98 -6.17
CA PRO A 201 1.37 19.84 -5.15
C PRO A 201 1.01 20.36 -3.75
N ALA A 202 -0.07 21.16 -3.59
CA ALA A 202 -0.29 21.93 -2.36
C ALA A 202 -0.38 21.07 -1.08
N ASP A 203 -1.09 19.93 -1.14
CA ASP A 203 -1.23 19.02 0.00
C ASP A 203 0.08 18.25 0.28
N VAL A 204 0.89 17.99 -0.75
CA VAL A 204 2.22 17.39 -0.65
C VAL A 204 3.19 18.35 0.03
N GLU A 205 3.27 19.60 -0.43
CA GLU A 205 4.12 20.64 0.16
C GLU A 205 3.80 20.89 1.64
N ALA A 206 2.52 20.77 2.02
CA ALA A 206 2.09 20.95 3.39
C ALA A 206 2.40 19.74 4.27
N ALA A 207 2.24 18.52 3.75
CA ALA A 207 2.58 17.28 4.46
C ALA A 207 4.09 17.15 4.69
N ALA A 208 4.91 17.41 3.65
CA ALA A 208 6.36 17.25 3.67
C ALA A 208 7.08 18.09 4.75
N GLN A 209 6.45 19.16 5.25
CA GLN A 209 7.00 19.99 6.34
C GLN A 209 7.09 19.26 7.69
N TYR A 210 6.42 18.11 7.84
CA TYR A 210 6.27 17.39 9.10
C TYR A 210 6.76 15.94 9.04
N LEU A 211 7.39 15.53 7.94
CA LEU A 211 7.83 14.16 7.71
C LEU A 211 9.36 14.15 7.54
N ASP A 212 10.05 13.48 8.45
CA ASP A 212 11.49 13.25 8.44
C ASP A 212 11.83 11.76 8.25
N ASP A 213 11.07 10.88 8.93
CA ASP A 213 11.28 9.41 8.94
C ASP A 213 10.15 8.67 8.18
N THR A 214 8.97 9.28 8.06
CA THR A 214 7.81 8.72 7.36
C THR A 214 7.84 9.08 5.87
N VAL A 215 7.64 8.09 5.00
CA VAL A 215 7.62 8.24 3.54
C VAL A 215 6.33 8.90 3.10
N LEU A 216 6.43 9.92 2.25
CA LEU A 216 5.32 10.62 1.63
C LEU A 216 5.02 10.06 0.23
N LEU A 217 3.89 9.39 0.10
CA LEU A 217 3.36 8.92 -1.17
C LEU A 217 2.25 9.86 -1.68
N TYR A 218 2.23 10.07 -2.99
CA TYR A 218 1.14 10.75 -3.68
C TYR A 218 0.58 9.88 -4.78
N GLY A 219 -0.74 9.65 -4.79
CA GLY A 219 -1.41 8.90 -5.86
C GLY A 219 -2.57 9.69 -6.44
N GLY A 220 -2.67 9.75 -7.77
CA GLY A 220 -3.84 10.31 -8.46
C GLY A 220 -3.51 11.09 -9.73
N GLY A 221 -4.09 10.66 -10.85
CA GLY A 221 -4.11 11.41 -12.12
C GLY A 221 -2.73 11.78 -12.71
N ILE A 222 -1.68 11.03 -12.37
CA ILE A 222 -0.37 11.18 -12.99
C ILE A 222 -0.40 10.51 -14.36
N GLU A 223 -0.21 11.32 -15.40
CA GLU A 223 -0.35 10.92 -16.80
C GLU A 223 0.88 11.31 -17.65
N ARG A 224 1.82 12.06 -17.06
CA ARG A 224 3.03 12.59 -17.72
C ARG A 224 4.11 12.97 -16.72
N ASN A 225 5.34 12.97 -17.19
CA ASN A 225 6.57 13.16 -16.41
C ASN A 225 6.62 14.55 -15.75
N GLU A 226 6.01 15.56 -16.35
CA GLU A 226 5.87 16.90 -15.75
C GLU A 226 5.12 16.86 -14.42
N GLN A 227 4.05 16.06 -14.32
CA GLN A 227 3.30 15.91 -13.05
C GLN A 227 4.11 15.11 -12.04
N THR A 228 4.82 14.07 -12.49
CA THR A 228 5.73 13.31 -11.63
C THR A 228 6.76 14.23 -10.98
N HIS A 229 7.47 15.04 -11.76
CA HIS A 229 8.45 15.97 -11.21
C HIS A 229 7.82 17.07 -10.36
N GLU A 230 6.65 17.62 -10.72
CA GLU A 230 5.96 18.63 -9.89
C GLU A 230 5.68 18.09 -8.48
N ILE A 231 5.25 16.83 -8.35
CA ILE A 231 4.94 16.21 -7.07
C ILE A 231 6.19 15.80 -6.29
N LEU A 232 7.22 15.28 -6.96
CA LEU A 232 8.49 14.97 -6.31
C LEU A 232 9.19 16.26 -5.82
N ASP A 233 9.20 17.32 -6.62
CA ASP A 233 9.78 18.62 -6.25
C ASP A 233 9.00 19.30 -5.10
N ALA A 234 7.71 18.99 -4.95
CA ALA A 234 6.88 19.42 -3.82
C ALA A 234 7.24 18.71 -2.49
N GLY A 235 8.03 17.64 -2.55
CA GLY A 235 8.53 16.92 -1.38
C GLY A 235 7.93 15.54 -1.17
N ALA A 236 7.17 14.99 -2.12
CA ALA A 236 6.83 13.56 -2.08
C ALA A 236 8.09 12.72 -2.31
N ASP A 237 8.21 11.62 -1.59
CA ASP A 237 9.27 10.64 -1.84
C ASP A 237 9.00 9.88 -3.13
N ALA A 238 7.74 9.49 -3.36
CA ALA A 238 7.35 8.81 -4.59
C ALA A 238 5.92 9.14 -5.05
N VAL A 239 5.73 9.10 -6.37
CA VAL A 239 4.39 9.08 -6.98
C VAL A 239 3.89 7.65 -7.14
N VAL A 240 2.57 7.48 -7.04
CA VAL A 240 1.87 6.21 -7.21
C VAL A 240 0.98 6.29 -8.45
N VAL A 241 1.24 5.43 -9.43
CA VAL A 241 0.53 5.39 -10.71
C VAL A 241 -0.23 4.08 -10.85
N GLY A 242 -1.56 4.18 -10.90
CA GLY A 242 -2.51 3.06 -10.98
C GLY A 242 -3.17 2.95 -12.35
N ASP A 243 -4.34 3.58 -12.53
CA ASP A 243 -5.21 3.49 -13.72
C ASP A 243 -4.44 3.54 -15.06
N CYS A 244 -3.48 4.46 -15.20
CA CYS A 244 -2.67 4.61 -16.42
C CYS A 244 -1.89 3.32 -16.80
N PHE A 245 -1.46 2.53 -15.80
CA PHE A 245 -0.83 1.23 -16.02
C PHE A 245 -1.76 0.24 -16.71
N HIS A 246 -3.04 0.20 -16.31
CA HIS A 246 -4.03 -0.74 -16.84
C HIS A 246 -4.58 -0.29 -18.19
N ASP A 247 -4.97 0.98 -18.28
CA ASP A 247 -5.74 1.51 -19.41
C ASP A 247 -4.86 1.96 -20.58
N GLU A 248 -3.72 2.61 -20.29
CA GLU A 248 -2.90 3.28 -21.30
C GLU A 248 -1.39 2.99 -21.12
N PRO A 249 -0.90 1.74 -21.36
CA PRO A 249 0.49 1.37 -21.13
C PRO A 249 1.52 2.20 -21.92
N GLU A 250 1.15 2.84 -23.03
CA GLU A 250 2.05 3.77 -23.71
C GLU A 250 2.23 5.06 -22.89
N GLN A 251 1.14 5.60 -22.36
CA GLN A 251 1.14 6.79 -21.51
C GLN A 251 1.77 6.53 -20.14
N PHE A 252 1.60 5.33 -19.57
CA PHE A 252 2.28 4.96 -18.32
C PHE A 252 3.80 5.13 -18.40
N ARG A 253 4.42 4.88 -19.57
CA ARG A 253 5.88 5.10 -19.70
C ARG A 253 6.27 6.56 -19.53
N GLU A 254 5.37 7.47 -19.86
CA GLU A 254 5.58 8.90 -19.71
C GLU A 254 5.42 9.33 -18.25
N THR A 255 4.96 8.50 -17.31
CA THR A 255 4.87 8.86 -15.87
C THR A 255 6.16 8.56 -15.11
N LEU A 256 7.06 7.76 -15.70
CA LEU A 256 8.34 7.41 -15.09
C LEU A 256 9.25 8.65 -15.02
N PRO A 257 10.02 8.83 -13.93
CA PRO A 257 10.96 9.95 -13.76
C PRO A 257 12.20 9.88 -14.66
#